data_AF-A0A2H0FT69-F1
#
_entry.id   AF-A0A2H0FT69-F1
#
_cell.length_a   1.000
_cell.length_b   1.000
_cell.length_c   1.000
_cell.angle_alpha   90.00
_cell.angle_beta   90.00
_cell.angle_gamma   90.00
#
_symmetry.space_group_name_H-M   'P 1'
#
loop_
_entity.id
_entity.type
_entity.pdbx_description
1 polymer ?
#
loop_
_entity_poly.entity_id
_entity_poly.type
_entity_poly.pdbx_seq_one_letter_code
_entity_poly.pdbx_strand_id
1 'polypeptide(L)' 'YSPEKNPDEYLNCDLKYGVSEKPAPKNDDNLKKIVNEHMTILQNDCKRVKKYFNHPEIKYAA' A
#
# COMPACT_ATOMS: atom_id res chain seq x y z
N TYR A 1 -19.61 4.41 5.32
CA TYR A 1 -18.24 3.86 5.22
C TYR A 1 -17.32 4.98 5.65
N SER A 2 -16.51 4.78 6.70
CA SER A 2 -15.54 5.78 7.18
C SER A 2 -14.17 5.42 6.61
N PRO A 3 -13.68 6.11 5.56
CA PRO A 3 -12.42 5.77 4.88
C PRO A 3 -11.22 5.85 5.82
N GLU A 4 -11.24 6.81 6.73
CA GLU A 4 -10.20 7.14 7.73
C GLU A 4 -9.83 6.00 8.68
N LYS A 5 -10.66 4.95 8.77
CA LYS A 5 -10.47 3.81 9.67
C LYS A 5 -10.03 2.53 8.97
N ASN A 6 -9.76 2.57 7.67
CA ASN A 6 -9.44 1.37 6.91
C ASN A 6 -7.92 1.18 6.80
N PRO A 7 -7.33 0.06 7.30
CA PRO A 7 -5.91 -0.25 7.07
C PRO A 7 -5.56 -0.30 5.58
N ASP A 8 -6.53 -0.65 4.73
CA ASP A 8 -6.39 -0.62 3.26
C ASP A 8 -6.08 0.78 2.73
N GLU A 9 -6.45 1.83 3.44
CA GLU A 9 -6.19 3.20 3.02
C GLU A 9 -4.71 3.57 3.19
N TYR A 10 -4.04 3.02 4.21
CA TYR A 10 -2.58 3.17 4.38
C TYR A 10 -1.81 2.40 3.32
N LEU A 11 -2.25 1.18 3.00
CA LEU A 11 -1.71 0.42 1.89
C LEU A 11 -1.90 1.17 0.56
N ASN A 12 -3.10 1.71 0.30
CA ASN A 12 -3.39 2.48 -0.90
C ASN A 12 -2.56 3.75 -1.00
N CYS A 13 -2.33 4.47 0.11
CA CYS A 13 -1.45 5.63 0.14
C CYS A 13 0.01 5.26 -0.15
N ASP A 14 0.51 4.19 0.44
CA ASP A 14 1.88 3.69 0.20
C ASP A 14 2.07 3.24 -1.25
N LEU A 15 1.07 2.53 -1.79
CA LEU A 15 1.05 2.09 -3.18
C LEU A 15 0.97 3.28 -4.15
N LYS A 16 0.09 4.25 -3.89
CA LYS A 16 -0.01 5.48 -4.71
C LYS A 16 1.28 6.28 -4.66
N TYR A 17 1.93 6.37 -3.50
CA TYR A 17 3.21 7.05 -3.36
C TYR A 17 4.31 6.32 -4.16
N GLY A 18 4.46 5.00 -3.99
CA GLY A 18 5.45 4.21 -4.73
C GLY A 18 5.22 4.18 -6.25
N VAL A 19 3.96 4.24 -6.69
CA VAL A 19 3.62 4.38 -8.11
C VAL A 19 3.89 5.80 -8.62
N SER A 20 3.66 6.84 -7.81
CA SER A 20 3.88 8.24 -8.19
C SER A 20 5.36 8.64 -8.23
N GLU A 21 6.23 7.98 -7.44
CA GLU A 21 7.68 8.16 -7.52
C GLU A 21 8.28 7.56 -8.80
N LYS A 22 7.61 6.55 -9.38
CA LYS A 22 8.03 5.94 -10.65
C LYS A 22 7.46 6.73 -11.83
N PRO A 23 8.16 6.75 -12.99
CA PRO A 23 7.62 7.33 -14.20
C PRO A 23 6.26 6.70 -14.52
N ALA A 24 5.30 7.55 -14.91
CA ALA A 24 3.93 7.14 -15.16
C ALA A 24 3.89 5.90 -16.08
N PRO A 25 3.23 4.81 -15.66
CA PRO A 25 3.17 3.59 -16.45
C PRO A 25 2.50 3.90 -17.80
N LYS A 26 3.15 3.50 -18.88
CA LYS A 26 2.69 3.78 -20.26
C LYS A 26 1.55 2.84 -20.71
N ASN A 27 1.33 1.74 -19.97
CA ASN A 27 0.36 0.70 -20.26
C ASN A 27 -0.01 -0.09 -18.98
N ASP A 28 -1.16 -0.77 -19.02
CA ASP A 28 -1.69 -1.57 -17.91
C ASP A 28 -0.72 -2.66 -17.42
N ASP A 29 0.03 -3.29 -18.32
CA ASP A 29 1.03 -4.30 -17.94
C ASP A 29 2.14 -3.72 -17.07
N ASN A 30 2.64 -2.52 -17.41
CA ASN A 30 3.66 -1.87 -16.60
C ASN A 30 3.10 -1.39 -15.26
N LEU A 31 1.84 -0.94 -15.22
CA LEU A 31 1.15 -0.65 -13.96
C LEU A 31 1.05 -1.90 -13.09
N LYS A 32 0.55 -3.02 -13.63
CA LYS A 32 0.48 -4.31 -12.92
C LYS A 32 1.84 -4.77 -12.43
N LYS A 33 2.89 -4.62 -13.23
CA LYS A 33 4.25 -4.99 -12.82
C LYS A 33 4.72 -4.16 -11.62
N ILE A 34 4.56 -2.84 -11.67
CA ILE A 34 4.94 -1.94 -10.56
C ILE A 34 4.16 -2.30 -9.30
N VAL A 35 2.86 -2.53 -9.41
CA VAL A 35 2.00 -2.90 -8.27
C VAL A 35 2.44 -4.25 -7.69
N ASN A 36 2.67 -5.27 -8.51
CA ASN A 36 3.13 -6.58 -8.03
C ASN A 36 4.51 -6.53 -7.38
N GLU A 37 5.45 -5.77 -7.94
CA GLU A 37 6.78 -5.58 -7.38
C GLU A 37 6.69 -4.90 -6.01
N HIS A 38 5.85 -3.87 -5.89
CA HIS A 38 5.59 -3.18 -4.62
C HIS A 38 4.95 -4.09 -3.58
N MET A 39 3.93 -4.86 -3.96
CA MET A 39 3.28 -5.84 -3.08
C MET A 39 4.25 -6.94 -2.64
N THR A 40 5.18 -7.36 -3.51
CA THR A 40 6.22 -8.34 -3.17
C THR A 40 7.21 -7.78 -2.14
N ILE A 41 7.60 -6.50 -2.26
CA ILE A 41 8.43 -5.82 -1.25
C ILE A 41 7.70 -5.75 0.09
N LEU A 42 6.41 -5.40 0.09
CA LEU A 42 5.59 -5.37 1.29
C LEU A 42 5.47 -6.75 1.95
N GLN A 43 5.25 -7.81 1.17
CA GLN A 43 5.20 -9.18 1.69
C GLN A 43 6.52 -9.62 2.32
N ASN A 44 7.66 -9.19 1.79
CA ASN A 44 8.98 -9.47 2.36
C ASN A 44 9.31 -8.59 3.57
N ASP A 45 8.68 -7.42 3.71
CA ASP A 45 8.85 -6.51 4.84
C ASP A 45 7.66 -6.57 5.81
N CYS A 46 7.61 -7.65 6.59
CA CYS A 46 6.61 -7.84 7.65
C CYS A 46 6.59 -6.70 8.68
N LYS A 47 7.67 -5.94 8.85
CA LYS A 47 7.71 -4.79 9.78
C LYS A 47 6.91 -3.62 9.21
N ARG A 48 7.08 -3.35 7.92
CA ARG A 48 6.33 -2.32 7.19
C ARG A 48 4.83 -2.63 7.16
N VAL A 49 4.46 -3.90 6.92
CA VAL A 49 3.06 -4.34 6.98
C VAL A 49 2.47 -4.17 8.38
N LYS A 50 3.18 -4.61 9.43
CA LYS A 50 2.73 -4.43 10.83
C LYS A 50 2.52 -2.95 11.21
N LYS A 51 3.26 -2.02 10.60
CA LYS A 51 3.07 -0.58 10.83
C LYS A 51 1.70 -0.10 10.36
N TYR A 52 1.15 -0.67 9.29
CA TYR A 52 -0.20 -0.34 8.82
C TYR A 52 -1.30 -0.76 9.79
N PHE A 53 -1.07 -1.77 10.64
CA PHE A 53 -2.05 -2.20 11.65
C PHE A 53 -1.86 -1.51 13.01
N ASN A 54 -0.71 -0.88 13.24
CA ASN A 54 -0.38 -0.20 14.50
C ASN A 54 -0.77 1.29 14.53
N HIS A 55 -1.43 1.82 13.49
CA HIS A 55 -1.88 3.20 13.52
C HIS A 55 -3.02 3.36 14.55
N PRO A 56 -3.01 4.39 15.42
CA PRO A 56 -3.97 4.55 16.52
C PRO A 56 -5.44 4.56 16.10
N GLU A 57 -5.74 4.88 14.84
CA GLU A 57 -7.09 4.90 14.26
C GLU A 57 -7.56 3.56 13.67
N ILE A 58 -6.67 2.56 13.61
CA ILE A 58 -6.91 1.24 13.01
C ILE A 58 -7.07 0.14 14.08
N LYS A 59 -7.24 0.55 15.35
CA LYS A 59 -7.51 -0.35 16.50
C LYS A 59 -8.76 -1.23 16.36
N TYR A 60 -9.61 -0.99 15.35
CA TYR A 60 -10.77 -1.83 15.06
C TYR A 60 -10.44 -3.06 14.18
N ALA A 61 -9.30 -3.08 13.49
CA ALA A 61 -8.94 -4.12 12.53
C ALA A 61 -7.76 -5.02 12.98
N ALA A 62 -7.33 -4.91 14.25
CA ALA A 62 -6.27 -5.72 14.85
C ALA A 62 -6.84 -6.92 15.62
#